data_AF-Q9VDS6-F1
#
_entry.id   AF-Q9VDS6-F1
#
_cell.length_a   1.000
_cell.length_b   1.000
_cell.length_c   1.000
_cell.angle_alpha   90.00
_cell.angle_beta   90.00
_cell.angle_gamma   90.00
#
_symmetry.space_group_name_H-M   'P 1'
#
loop_
_entity.id
_entity.type
_entity.pdbx_description
1 polymer ?
#
loop_
_entity_poly.entity_id
_entity_poly.type
_entity_poly.pdbx_seq_one_letter_code
_entity_poly.pdbx_strand_id
1 'polypeptide(L)'
;MTQAEIVKCLREEYEIEHNKDQKPEKEDLPAITKKFYQRVLELLTIHKVPYSKQEDEETYEEYLLSDTEESGNKKKKQQGKLKNQDSDDEDVEARIASIKNKLRQKKGPTTERQQKRRESKKLKRSKGVQKLLLSSAKNLKNENVKHQKLKNGVVKSEQETEDSKEQIQPVKVQPVYNQEAKIVYSKVDFAANPGGKAKKSHQNPKEILKKLRDTKKHLTELREQGETDKAAEIQTDIAWRNAFDKVEGKKVKDDTKLLQKAIKKRRVEKKKSKTKWTERKQKVEHDKEKRQKKRQENLEKRSKDKKNRKLKTASKRGRIIPGY
;
A
#
# COMPACT_ATOMS: atom_id res chain seq x y z
N MET A 1 16.30 30.46 62.86
CA MET A 1 15.60 29.72 61.79
C MET A 1 15.51 30.60 60.56
N THR A 2 16.49 30.46 59.67
CA THR A 2 16.45 31.06 58.33
C THR A 2 15.47 30.30 57.43
N GLN A 3 14.97 30.90 56.35
CA GLN A 3 14.10 30.18 55.39
C GLN A 3 14.74 28.90 54.86
N ALA A 4 16.06 28.87 54.72
CA ALA A 4 16.81 27.69 54.30
C ALA A 4 16.72 26.55 55.34
N GLU A 5 16.80 26.86 56.63
CA GLU A 5 16.64 25.87 57.71
C GLU A 5 15.22 25.30 57.74
N ILE A 6 14.20 26.14 57.55
CA ILE A 6 12.79 25.69 57.49
C ILE A 6 12.59 24.73 56.31
N VAL A 7 13.09 25.06 55.12
CA VAL A 7 13.00 24.19 53.94
C VAL A 7 13.75 22.88 54.16
N LYS A 8 14.87 22.91 54.88
CA LYS A 8 15.64 21.70 55.21
C LYS A 8 14.88 20.81 56.20
N CYS A 9 14.29 21.37 57.26
CA CYS A 9 13.46 20.63 58.20
C CYS A 9 12.21 20.05 57.53
N LEU A 10 11.50 20.82 56.70
CA LEU A 10 10.35 20.31 55.94
C LEU A 10 10.74 19.17 54.98
N ARG A 11 11.94 19.23 54.41
CA ARG A 11 12.46 18.13 53.58
C ARG A 11 12.78 16.90 54.42
N GLU A 12 13.44 17.05 55.57
CA GLU A 12 13.73 15.95 56.49
C GLU A 12 12.43 15.32 57.02
N GLU A 13 11.44 16.13 57.42
CA GLU A 13 10.10 15.66 57.81
C GLU A 13 9.41 14.91 56.67
N TYR A 14 9.44 15.45 55.45
CA TYR A 14 8.88 14.77 54.27
C TYR A 14 9.61 13.46 53.95
N GLU A 15 10.93 13.42 54.12
CA GLU A 15 11.73 12.20 53.91
C GLU A 15 11.49 11.16 55.00
N ILE A 16 11.22 11.57 56.23
CA ILE A 16 10.80 10.69 57.35
C ILE A 16 9.38 10.17 57.11
N GLU A 17 8.42 11.05 56.78
CA GLU A 17 7.04 10.67 56.50
C GLU A 17 6.93 9.76 55.28
N HIS A 18 7.78 9.97 54.27
CA HIS A 18 7.76 9.20 53.01
C HIS A 18 8.89 8.18 52.92
N ASN A 19 9.54 7.90 54.05
CA ASN A 19 10.44 6.78 54.35
C ASN A 19 10.93 6.04 53.10
N LYS A 20 11.80 6.72 52.33
CA LYS A 20 12.25 6.28 51.00
C LYS A 20 13.22 5.09 51.00
N ASP A 21 13.38 4.40 52.12
CA ASP A 21 14.10 3.14 52.20
C ASP A 21 13.23 1.92 51.89
N GLN A 22 11.92 2.11 51.72
CA GLN A 22 11.12 1.11 51.00
C GLN A 22 11.47 1.19 49.52
N LYS A 23 12.50 0.41 49.13
CA LYS A 23 12.71 0.01 47.73
C LYS A 23 11.34 -0.28 47.13
N PRO A 24 10.97 0.33 45.99
CA PRO A 24 9.67 0.09 45.40
C PRO A 24 9.53 -1.42 45.27
N GLU A 25 8.60 -2.01 46.02
CA GLU A 25 8.18 -3.37 45.78
C GLU A 25 7.97 -3.44 44.28
N LYS A 26 8.73 -4.32 43.63
CA LYS A 26 8.68 -4.45 42.18
C LYS A 26 7.28 -4.95 41.88
N GLU A 27 6.32 -4.04 41.74
CA GLU A 27 4.98 -4.39 41.35
C GLU A 27 5.15 -5.11 40.03
N ASP A 28 4.72 -6.38 40.02
CA ASP A 28 4.78 -7.21 38.84
C ASP A 28 4.17 -6.42 37.68
N LEU A 29 4.92 -6.24 36.60
CA LEU A 29 4.45 -5.59 35.36
C LEU A 29 3.02 -6.04 34.96
N PRO A 30 2.65 -7.33 35.09
CA PRO A 30 1.27 -7.80 34.94
C PRO A 30 0.23 -7.11 35.84
N ALA A 31 0.57 -6.81 37.09
CA ALA A 31 -0.32 -6.13 38.04
C ALA A 31 -0.52 -4.65 37.66
N ILE A 32 0.57 -3.95 37.31
CA ILE A 32 0.52 -2.55 36.85
C ILE A 32 -0.34 -2.45 35.58
N THR A 33 -0.08 -3.33 34.61
CA THR A 33 -0.86 -3.37 33.36
C THR A 33 -2.33 -3.67 33.62
N LYS A 34 -2.65 -4.61 34.52
CA LYS A 34 -4.03 -4.91 34.90
C LYS A 34 -4.74 -3.72 35.57
N LYS A 35 -4.07 -3.03 36.50
CA LYS A 35 -4.58 -1.79 37.13
C LYS A 35 -4.84 -0.70 36.07
N PHE A 36 -3.92 -0.55 35.11
CA PHE A 36 -4.07 0.40 34.01
C PHE A 36 -5.28 0.05 33.11
N TYR A 37 -5.44 -1.21 32.71
CA TYR A 37 -6.58 -1.64 31.90
C TYR A 37 -7.91 -1.42 32.62
N GLN A 38 -7.99 -1.71 33.93
CA GLN A 38 -9.18 -1.41 34.74
C GLN A 38 -9.51 0.08 34.73
N ARG A 39 -8.50 0.94 34.92
CA ARG A 39 -8.67 2.39 34.90
C ARG A 39 -9.20 2.90 33.55
N VAL A 40 -8.68 2.35 32.44
CA VAL A 40 -9.14 2.71 31.09
C VAL A 40 -10.60 2.27 30.88
N LEU A 41 -10.97 1.07 31.31
CA LEU A 41 -12.35 0.58 31.22
C LEU A 41 -13.32 1.43 32.03
N GLU A 42 -12.96 1.81 33.26
CA GLU A 42 -13.76 2.72 34.09
C GLU A 42 -14.01 4.05 33.37
N LEU A 43 -12.97 4.67 32.79
CA LEU A 43 -13.09 5.92 32.05
C LEU A 43 -14.00 5.79 30.81
N LEU A 44 -13.84 4.72 30.03
CA LEU A 44 -14.69 4.47 28.86
C LEU A 44 -16.17 4.30 29.26
N THR A 45 -16.41 3.66 30.40
CA THR A 45 -17.76 3.42 30.92
C THR A 45 -18.39 4.70 31.47
N ILE A 46 -17.63 5.51 32.23
CA ILE A 46 -18.06 6.82 32.76
C ILE A 46 -18.43 7.77 31.61
N HIS A 47 -17.61 7.82 30.56
CA HIS A 47 -17.84 8.70 29.42
C HIS A 47 -18.83 8.12 28.39
N LYS A 48 -19.46 6.97 28.67
CA LYS A 48 -20.43 6.29 27.78
C LYS A 48 -19.92 6.22 26.34
N VAL A 49 -18.63 5.91 26.15
CA VAL A 49 -18.06 5.79 24.82
C VAL A 49 -18.75 4.62 24.12
N PRO A 50 -19.50 4.86 23.02
CA PRO A 50 -20.21 3.78 22.35
C PRO A 50 -19.19 2.77 21.86
N TYR A 51 -19.37 1.50 22.22
CA TYR A 51 -18.64 0.39 21.61
C TYR A 51 -18.74 0.55 20.09
N SER A 52 -17.60 0.52 19.40
CA SER A 52 -17.55 0.58 17.94
C SER A 52 -18.58 -0.42 17.40
N LYS A 53 -19.46 0.05 16.50
CA LYS A 53 -20.38 -0.86 15.84
C LYS A 53 -19.52 -1.87 15.10
N GLN A 54 -19.93 -3.14 15.05
CA GLN A 54 -19.18 -4.17 14.31
C GLN A 54 -18.88 -3.77 12.85
N GLU A 55 -19.70 -2.88 12.26
CA GLU A 55 -19.45 -2.29 10.93
C GLU A 55 -18.22 -1.36 10.87
N ASP A 56 -17.87 -0.70 11.97
CA ASP A 56 -16.68 0.16 12.08
C ASP A 56 -15.41 -0.70 12.29
N GLU A 57 -15.53 -1.86 12.94
CA GLU A 57 -14.45 -2.82 13.15
C GLU A 57 -13.89 -3.35 11.80
N GLU A 58 -14.78 -3.66 10.85
CA GLU A 58 -14.37 -4.03 9.48
C GLU A 58 -13.59 -2.91 8.76
N THR A 59 -13.82 -1.65 9.15
CA THR A 59 -13.13 -0.50 8.55
C THR A 59 -11.74 -0.31 9.16
N TYR A 60 -11.53 -0.69 10.43
CA TYR A 60 -10.24 -0.59 11.11
C TYR A 60 -9.28 -1.72 10.70
N GLU A 61 -9.80 -2.94 10.51
CA GLU A 61 -9.04 -4.11 10.01
C GLU A 61 -8.44 -3.90 8.61
N GLU A 62 -8.98 -2.99 7.78
CA GLU A 62 -8.38 -2.63 6.49
C GLU A 62 -7.11 -1.76 6.62
N TYR A 63 -6.92 -1.10 7.78
CA TYR A 63 -5.79 -0.20 8.05
C TYR A 63 -4.68 -0.83 8.89
N LEU A 64 -4.96 -1.88 9.66
CA LEU A 64 -3.92 -2.68 10.30
C LEU A 64 -3.14 -3.43 9.21
N LEU A 65 -1.87 -3.08 9.05
CA LEU A 65 -0.96 -3.93 8.29
C LEU A 65 -1.03 -5.31 8.93
N SER A 66 -1.46 -6.30 8.17
CA SER A 66 -1.55 -7.67 8.65
C SER A 66 -0.16 -8.11 9.14
N ASP A 67 0.01 -8.25 10.46
CA ASP A 67 1.25 -8.75 11.09
C ASP A 67 1.60 -10.19 10.68
N THR A 68 0.78 -10.81 9.83
CA THR A 68 0.98 -12.17 9.33
C THR A 68 2.12 -12.29 8.30
N GLU A 69 2.79 -11.22 7.87
CA GLU A 69 3.95 -11.36 6.96
C GLU A 69 5.29 -11.63 7.66
N GLU A 70 5.41 -11.56 9.00
CA GLU A 70 6.68 -11.84 9.71
C GLU A 70 6.57 -12.82 10.89
N SER A 71 5.91 -13.98 10.71
CA SER A 71 6.13 -15.11 11.63
C SER A 71 6.21 -16.45 10.90
N GLY A 72 7.11 -16.50 9.92
CA GLY A 72 7.57 -17.74 9.29
C GLY A 72 8.36 -18.62 10.26
N ASN A 73 7.64 -19.40 11.08
CA ASN A 73 8.01 -20.75 11.54
C ASN A 73 9.47 -20.96 11.99
N LYS A 74 9.76 -20.61 13.25
CA LYS A 74 10.79 -21.32 14.04
C LYS A 74 10.29 -22.74 14.31
N LYS A 75 10.45 -23.63 13.33
CA LYS A 75 10.31 -25.08 13.56
C LYS A 75 11.39 -25.51 14.55
N LYS A 76 10.96 -25.78 15.78
CA LYS A 76 11.69 -26.53 16.81
C LYS A 76 12.33 -27.77 16.16
N LYS A 77 13.65 -27.73 15.94
CA LYS A 77 14.45 -28.91 15.63
C LYS A 77 14.55 -29.70 16.94
N GLN A 78 13.77 -30.76 17.04
CA GLN A 78 13.92 -31.75 18.10
C GLN A 78 15.31 -32.38 17.97
N GLN A 79 15.95 -32.48 19.14
CA GLN A 79 17.26 -33.04 19.37
C GLN A 79 17.26 -34.52 18.98
N GLY A 80 18.21 -34.92 18.14
CA GLY A 80 18.36 -36.29 17.66
C GLY A 80 19.80 -36.56 17.28
N LYS A 81 20.59 -36.92 18.30
CA LYS A 81 21.86 -37.67 18.29
C LYS A 81 22.86 -37.38 17.15
N LEU A 82 23.86 -36.60 17.52
CA LEU A 82 25.20 -36.54 16.93
C LEU A 82 25.82 -37.95 16.82
N LYS A 83 26.18 -38.37 15.62
CA LYS A 83 27.23 -39.36 15.37
C LYS A 83 27.93 -39.03 14.05
N ASN A 84 29.11 -38.40 14.19
CA ASN A 84 30.28 -38.35 13.32
C ASN A 84 30.05 -38.61 11.81
N GLN A 85 29.88 -37.53 11.05
CA GLN A 85 30.17 -37.48 9.60
C GLN A 85 30.79 -36.14 9.16
N ASP A 86 31.43 -35.39 10.08
CA ASP A 86 32.02 -34.08 9.74
C ASP A 86 33.32 -34.19 8.90
N SER A 87 33.90 -35.39 8.72
CA SER A 87 35.11 -35.53 7.88
C SER A 87 34.85 -35.47 6.37
N ASP A 88 33.67 -35.88 5.91
CA ASP A 88 33.40 -35.99 4.46
C ASP A 88 32.93 -34.66 3.85
N ASP A 89 32.31 -33.78 4.63
CA ASP A 89 31.78 -32.51 4.14
C ASP A 89 32.89 -31.46 3.90
N GLU A 90 33.94 -31.44 4.74
CA GLU A 90 35.11 -30.56 4.54
C GLU A 90 35.85 -30.89 3.24
N ASP A 91 35.99 -32.17 2.90
CA ASP A 91 36.61 -32.62 1.64
C ASP A 91 35.77 -32.22 0.41
N VAL A 92 34.44 -32.24 0.53
CA VAL A 92 33.54 -31.81 -0.56
C VAL A 92 33.62 -30.29 -0.74
N GLU A 93 33.61 -29.52 0.36
CA GLU A 93 33.76 -28.06 0.33
C GLU A 93 35.11 -27.65 -0.26
N ALA A 94 36.21 -28.29 0.19
CA ALA A 94 37.56 -28.08 -0.34
C ALA A 94 37.65 -28.46 -1.82
N ARG A 95 37.02 -29.55 -2.24
CA ARG A 95 36.96 -29.96 -3.65
C ARG A 95 36.15 -28.98 -4.50
N ILE A 96 35.04 -28.46 -3.99
CA ILE A 96 34.24 -27.43 -4.66
C ILE A 96 35.04 -26.12 -4.77
N ALA A 97 35.76 -25.73 -3.71
CA ALA A 97 36.62 -24.55 -3.71
C ALA A 97 37.75 -24.70 -4.74
N SER A 98 38.39 -25.86 -4.79
CA SER A 98 39.41 -26.22 -5.81
C SER A 98 38.86 -26.14 -7.23
N ILE A 99 37.66 -26.69 -7.49
CA ILE A 99 37.02 -26.62 -8.81
C ILE A 99 36.69 -25.16 -9.18
N LYS A 100 36.14 -24.37 -8.24
CA LYS A 100 35.86 -22.94 -8.47
C LYS A 100 37.14 -22.17 -8.75
N ASN A 101 38.22 -22.44 -8.02
CA ASN A 101 39.48 -21.74 -8.21
C ASN A 101 40.12 -22.10 -9.56
N LYS A 102 40.15 -23.38 -9.93
CA LYS A 102 40.57 -23.83 -11.28
C LYS A 102 39.74 -23.19 -12.39
N LEU A 103 38.42 -23.04 -12.19
CA LEU A 103 37.54 -22.40 -13.19
C LEU A 103 37.76 -20.89 -13.30
N ARG A 104 38.12 -20.20 -12.20
CA ARG A 104 38.50 -18.78 -12.23
C ARG A 104 39.82 -18.59 -12.98
N GLN A 105 40.82 -19.43 -12.73
CA GLN A 105 42.13 -19.36 -13.42
C GLN A 105 42.02 -19.65 -14.92
N LYS A 106 41.12 -20.57 -15.33
CA LYS A 106 40.88 -20.86 -16.76
C LYS A 106 40.14 -19.74 -17.50
N LYS A 107 39.44 -18.85 -16.80
CA LYS A 107 38.81 -17.68 -17.41
C LYS A 107 39.74 -16.49 -17.26
N GLY A 108 40.56 -16.27 -18.31
CA GLY A 108 41.40 -15.08 -18.40
C GLY A 108 40.63 -13.79 -18.08
N PRO A 109 41.33 -12.74 -17.64
CA PRO A 109 40.73 -11.50 -17.16
C PRO A 109 39.76 -10.97 -18.22
N THR A 110 38.50 -10.84 -17.82
CA THR A 110 37.44 -10.47 -18.75
C THR A 110 37.71 -9.04 -19.19
N THR A 111 38.09 -8.84 -20.45
CA THR A 111 38.38 -7.52 -21.03
C THR A 111 37.27 -6.53 -20.65
N GLU A 112 37.61 -5.29 -20.33
CA GLU A 112 36.66 -4.24 -19.92
C GLU A 112 35.45 -4.13 -20.89
N ARG A 113 35.70 -4.29 -22.19
CA ARG A 113 34.68 -4.36 -23.25
C ARG A 113 33.65 -5.47 -23.02
N GLN A 114 34.06 -6.64 -22.54
CA GLN A 114 33.16 -7.75 -22.22
C GLN A 114 32.34 -7.47 -20.95
N GLN A 115 32.90 -6.77 -19.95
CA GLN A 115 32.19 -6.37 -18.74
C GLN A 115 31.08 -5.37 -19.09
N LYS A 116 31.40 -4.29 -19.82
CA LYS A 116 30.43 -3.31 -20.34
C LYS A 116 29.32 -3.98 -21.16
N ARG A 117 29.64 -5.01 -21.95
CA ARG A 117 28.64 -5.78 -22.72
C ARG A 117 27.74 -6.66 -21.83
N ARG A 118 28.25 -7.20 -20.73
CA ARG A 118 27.45 -7.97 -19.75
C ARG A 118 26.54 -7.07 -18.94
N GLU A 119 27.03 -5.91 -18.53
CA GLU A 119 26.28 -4.92 -17.75
C GLU A 119 25.15 -4.30 -18.56
N SER A 120 25.42 -3.88 -19.80
CA SER A 120 24.38 -3.39 -20.71
C SER A 120 23.31 -4.46 -21.01
N LYS A 121 23.68 -5.74 -21.14
CA LYS A 121 22.71 -6.84 -21.26
C LYS A 121 21.88 -7.04 -19.99
N LYS A 122 22.48 -6.94 -18.80
CA LYS A 122 21.74 -7.01 -17.52
C LYS A 122 20.78 -5.84 -17.39
N LEU A 123 21.22 -4.63 -17.71
CA LEU A 123 20.40 -3.41 -17.66
C LEU A 123 19.22 -3.50 -18.62
N LYS A 124 19.43 -3.95 -19.86
CA LYS A 124 18.36 -4.19 -20.85
C LYS A 124 17.36 -5.27 -20.43
N ARG A 125 17.80 -6.28 -19.67
CA ARG A 125 16.95 -7.38 -19.16
C ARG A 125 16.24 -7.06 -17.85
N SER A 126 16.66 -6.01 -17.15
CA SER A 126 15.96 -5.60 -15.93
C SER A 126 14.52 -5.23 -16.30
N LYS A 127 13.55 -5.84 -15.61
CA LYS A 127 12.11 -5.67 -15.91
C LYS A 127 11.68 -4.21 -15.88
N GLY A 128 12.37 -3.37 -15.10
CA GLY A 128 12.15 -1.92 -15.03
C GLY A 128 12.47 -1.22 -16.35
N VAL A 129 13.67 -1.43 -16.91
CA VAL A 129 14.07 -0.82 -18.18
C VAL A 129 13.19 -1.31 -19.33
N GLN A 130 12.80 -2.58 -19.33
CA GLN A 130 11.89 -3.11 -20.35
C GLN A 130 10.51 -2.44 -20.27
N LYS A 131 9.94 -2.25 -19.06
CA LYS A 131 8.70 -1.49 -18.87
C LYS A 131 8.84 -0.04 -19.34
N LEU A 132 9.98 0.60 -19.06
CA LEU A 132 10.25 1.98 -19.43
C LEU A 132 10.35 2.13 -20.96
N LEU A 133 11.06 1.22 -21.63
CA LEU A 133 11.14 1.15 -23.10
C LEU A 133 9.77 0.86 -23.75
N LEU A 134 8.97 -0.04 -23.17
CA LEU A 134 7.61 -0.29 -23.65
C LEU A 134 6.70 0.93 -23.45
N SER A 135 6.86 1.67 -22.34
CA SER A 135 6.07 2.88 -22.07
C SER A 135 6.44 4.03 -23.01
N SER A 136 7.74 4.25 -23.29
CA SER A 136 8.16 5.26 -24.25
C SER A 136 7.70 4.94 -25.67
N ALA A 137 7.76 3.67 -26.08
CA ALA A 137 7.25 3.23 -27.38
C ALA A 137 5.72 3.42 -27.50
N LYS A 138 4.96 3.22 -26.42
CA LYS A 138 3.51 3.46 -26.43
C LYS A 138 3.17 4.95 -26.50
N ASN A 139 3.92 5.79 -25.79
CA ASN A 139 3.73 7.25 -25.84
C ASN A 139 3.99 7.80 -27.24
N LEU A 140 5.07 7.38 -27.91
CA LEU A 140 5.36 7.77 -29.29
C LEU A 140 4.25 7.35 -30.26
N LYS A 141 3.67 6.15 -30.08
CA LYS A 141 2.51 5.73 -30.89
C LYS A 141 1.28 6.59 -30.65
N ASN A 142 1.01 6.99 -29.40
CA ASN A 142 -0.15 7.82 -29.08
C ASN A 142 -0.01 9.26 -29.62
N GLU A 143 1.19 9.84 -29.51
CA GLU A 143 1.51 11.15 -30.10
C GLU A 143 1.32 11.12 -31.62
N ASN A 144 1.83 10.09 -32.31
CA ASN A 144 1.67 9.95 -33.76
C ASN A 144 0.19 9.83 -34.18
N VAL A 145 -0.63 9.09 -33.42
CA VAL A 145 -2.08 9.01 -33.67
C VAL A 145 -2.75 10.37 -33.47
N LYS A 146 -2.31 11.15 -32.48
CA LYS A 146 -2.83 12.51 -32.26
C LYS A 146 -2.48 13.44 -33.42
N HIS A 147 -1.24 13.42 -33.90
CA HIS A 147 -0.83 14.20 -35.07
C HIS A 147 -1.53 13.78 -36.36
N GLN A 148 -1.78 12.48 -36.57
CA GLN A 148 -2.57 12.01 -37.73
C GLN A 148 -4.04 12.45 -37.64
N LYS A 149 -4.65 12.42 -36.46
CA LYS A 149 -6.02 12.91 -36.27
C LYS A 149 -6.14 14.42 -36.50
N LEU A 150 -5.13 15.19 -36.10
CA LEU A 150 -5.08 16.62 -36.38
C LEU A 150 -4.89 16.91 -37.87
N LYS A 151 -4.12 16.09 -38.61
CA LYS A 151 -4.00 16.23 -40.06
C LYS A 151 -5.29 15.84 -40.80
N ASN A 152 -5.98 14.79 -40.36
CA ASN A 152 -7.17 14.30 -41.07
C ASN A 152 -8.47 14.99 -40.63
N GLY A 153 -8.47 15.70 -39.50
CA GLY A 153 -9.65 16.39 -38.96
C GLY A 153 -9.90 17.78 -39.55
N VAL A 154 -9.01 18.32 -40.38
CA VAL A 154 -9.09 19.67 -40.95
C VAL A 154 -9.41 19.59 -42.45
N VAL A 155 -10.56 19.00 -42.81
CA VAL A 155 -11.08 19.04 -44.21
C VAL A 155 -12.59 19.33 -44.26
N LYS A 156 -13.21 19.83 -43.19
CA LYS A 156 -14.60 20.32 -43.24
C LYS A 156 -14.81 21.58 -42.41
N SER A 157 -14.38 22.70 -42.97
CA SER A 157 -14.97 24.03 -42.75
C SER A 157 -14.38 24.94 -43.82
N GLU A 158 -15.11 25.05 -44.93
CA GLU A 158 -14.85 26.03 -45.96
C GLU A 158 -15.20 27.44 -45.44
N GLN A 159 -14.49 28.41 -46.01
CA GLN A 159 -14.78 29.84 -46.11
C GLN A 159 -14.40 30.77 -44.93
N GLU A 160 -13.18 31.30 -45.11
CA GLU A 160 -12.86 32.73 -45.19
C GLU A 160 -13.16 33.61 -43.96
N THR A 161 -12.16 33.67 -43.08
CA THR A 161 -11.66 34.97 -42.61
C THR A 161 -10.15 34.94 -42.77
N GLU A 162 -9.67 35.59 -43.82
CA GLU A 162 -8.26 35.90 -44.00
C GLU A 162 -7.79 36.88 -42.92
N ASP A 163 -6.47 36.83 -42.69
CA ASP A 163 -5.65 37.86 -42.06
C ASP A 163 -5.68 38.05 -40.54
N SER A 164 -4.95 37.16 -39.87
CA SER A 164 -3.83 37.60 -39.02
C SER A 164 -2.86 36.43 -38.82
N LYS A 165 -2.10 36.11 -39.87
CA LYS A 165 -1.13 35.00 -39.87
C LYS A 165 0.31 35.45 -39.64
N GLU A 166 0.52 36.47 -38.81
CA GLU A 166 1.85 36.93 -38.43
C GLU A 166 1.85 37.31 -36.94
N GLN A 167 2.95 36.98 -36.24
CA GLN A 167 3.16 37.08 -34.79
C GLN A 167 2.74 35.86 -33.94
N ILE A 168 3.23 34.67 -34.28
CA ILE A 168 3.49 33.66 -33.25
C ILE A 168 4.70 34.13 -32.45
N GLN A 169 4.49 34.93 -31.41
CA GLN A 169 5.57 35.24 -30.48
C GLN A 169 6.02 33.96 -29.78
N PRO A 170 7.33 33.68 -29.69
CA PRO A 170 7.83 32.53 -28.97
C PRO A 170 7.47 32.68 -27.49
N VAL A 171 6.61 31.78 -27.00
CA VAL A 171 6.19 31.72 -25.60
C VAL A 171 7.45 31.59 -24.74
N LYS A 172 7.78 32.65 -23.99
CA LYS A 172 8.86 32.66 -23.00
C LYS A 172 8.53 31.62 -21.93
N VAL A 173 9.16 30.45 -22.00
CA VAL A 173 8.95 29.34 -21.05
C VAL A 173 9.63 29.69 -19.74
N GLN A 174 8.85 30.02 -18.70
CA GLN A 174 9.39 30.27 -17.36
C GLN A 174 9.85 28.96 -16.70
N PRO A 175 10.96 28.97 -15.93
CA PRO A 175 11.41 27.79 -15.20
C PRO A 175 10.37 27.37 -14.14
N VAL A 176 9.96 26.10 -14.17
CA VAL A 176 8.96 25.53 -13.25
C VAL A 176 9.66 25.03 -11.99
N TYR A 177 9.20 25.53 -10.84
CA TYR A 177 9.78 25.25 -9.53
C TYR A 177 8.91 24.29 -8.71
N ASN A 178 9.53 23.28 -8.10
CA ASN A 178 8.85 22.41 -7.13
C ASN A 178 8.48 23.18 -5.84
N GLN A 179 7.71 22.54 -4.95
CA GLN A 179 7.38 23.06 -3.60
C GLN A 179 8.63 23.44 -2.78
N GLU A 180 9.77 22.80 -3.05
CA GLU A 180 11.08 23.09 -2.43
C GLU A 180 11.88 24.19 -3.17
N ALA A 181 11.23 24.95 -4.06
CA ALA A 181 11.87 25.97 -4.90
C ALA A 181 13.11 25.46 -5.67
N LYS A 182 13.10 24.19 -6.09
CA LYS A 182 14.09 23.62 -7.02
C LYS A 182 13.56 23.64 -8.45
N ILE A 183 14.38 24.11 -9.40
CA ILE A 183 14.08 24.07 -10.84
C ILE A 183 13.98 22.60 -11.26
N VAL A 184 12.82 22.19 -11.78
CA VAL A 184 12.63 20.82 -12.26
C VAL A 184 12.60 20.78 -13.78
N TYR A 185 13.64 20.15 -14.33
CA TYR A 185 13.85 19.97 -15.78
C TYR A 185 13.00 18.85 -16.40
N SER A 186 11.95 18.38 -15.72
CA SER A 186 10.99 17.45 -16.34
C SER A 186 9.96 18.24 -17.13
N LYS A 187 9.70 17.87 -18.39
CA LYS A 187 8.62 18.41 -19.24
C LYS A 187 7.20 18.20 -18.69
N VAL A 188 7.08 17.70 -17.47
CA VAL A 188 5.84 17.41 -16.76
C VAL A 188 5.81 18.32 -15.56
N ASP A 189 4.90 19.29 -15.61
CA ASP A 189 4.65 20.23 -14.53
C ASP A 189 3.89 19.53 -13.40
N PHE A 190 4.51 19.42 -12.22
CA PHE A 190 3.89 18.95 -10.98
C PHE A 190 3.60 20.11 -10.01
N ALA A 191 4.00 21.33 -10.37
CA ALA A 191 3.88 22.51 -9.53
C ALA A 191 2.43 23.00 -9.55
N ALA A 192 1.63 22.46 -8.64
CA ALA A 192 0.37 23.04 -8.19
C ALA A 192 -0.57 23.55 -9.32
N ASN A 193 -0.79 22.72 -10.34
CA ASN A 193 -1.87 22.82 -11.34
C ASN A 193 -2.21 24.23 -11.90
N PRO A 194 -1.41 24.82 -12.79
CA PRO A 194 -1.88 25.92 -13.64
C PRO A 194 -2.94 25.37 -14.62
N GLY A 195 -4.21 25.68 -14.37
CA GLY A 195 -5.36 25.16 -15.15
C GLY A 195 -6.05 23.92 -14.57
N GLY A 196 -5.73 23.54 -13.33
CA GLY A 196 -6.42 22.47 -12.62
C GLY A 196 -7.87 22.86 -12.33
N LYS A 197 -8.78 22.43 -13.20
CA LYS A 197 -10.24 22.44 -12.98
C LYS A 197 -10.52 22.23 -11.49
N ALA A 198 -11.13 23.24 -10.84
CA ALA A 198 -11.38 23.29 -9.41
C ALA A 198 -11.71 21.89 -8.89
N LYS A 199 -10.93 21.40 -7.91
CA LYS A 199 -11.04 20.03 -7.42
C LYS A 199 -12.51 19.77 -7.09
N LYS A 200 -13.16 18.96 -7.93
CA LYS A 200 -14.59 18.61 -7.78
C LYS A 200 -14.78 18.19 -6.33
N SER A 201 -15.53 19.00 -5.57
CA SER A 201 -15.74 18.78 -4.14
C SER A 201 -16.08 17.30 -3.93
N HIS A 202 -15.17 16.59 -3.24
CA HIS A 202 -15.20 15.14 -3.06
C HIS A 202 -16.23 14.77 -2.00
N GLN A 203 -17.45 15.30 -2.13
CA GLN A 203 -18.53 14.98 -1.22
C GLN A 203 -19.00 13.55 -1.54
N ASN A 204 -18.99 12.69 -0.52
CA ASN A 204 -19.49 11.34 -0.65
C ASN A 204 -20.99 11.38 -0.95
N PRO A 205 -21.52 10.59 -1.90
CA PRO A 205 -22.94 10.63 -2.24
C PRO A 205 -23.85 10.23 -1.06
N LYS A 206 -23.33 9.46 -0.09
CA LYS A 206 -24.03 9.14 1.16
C LYS A 206 -24.24 10.38 2.04
N GLU A 207 -23.21 11.20 2.20
CA GLU A 207 -23.27 12.43 3.00
C GLU A 207 -24.19 13.46 2.35
N ILE A 208 -24.13 13.61 1.03
CA ILE A 208 -25.05 14.50 0.29
C ILE A 208 -26.50 14.04 0.51
N LEU A 209 -26.77 12.73 0.40
CA LEU A 209 -28.11 12.20 0.64
C LEU A 209 -28.57 12.41 2.08
N LYS A 210 -27.66 12.34 3.06
CA LYS A 210 -27.95 12.65 4.46
C LYS A 210 -28.32 14.12 4.61
N LYS A 211 -27.48 15.03 4.12
CA LYS A 211 -27.74 16.49 4.14
C LYS A 211 -29.09 16.83 3.50
N LEU A 212 -29.40 16.26 2.34
CA LEU A 212 -30.70 16.46 1.67
C LEU A 212 -31.89 15.93 2.46
N ARG A 213 -31.71 14.89 3.27
CA ARG A 213 -32.77 14.39 4.15
C ARG A 213 -32.94 15.30 5.35
N ASP A 214 -31.84 15.72 5.97
CA ASP A 214 -31.86 16.58 7.14
C ASP A 214 -32.45 17.96 6.79
N THR A 215 -32.10 18.54 5.64
CA THR A 215 -32.71 19.80 5.18
C THR A 215 -34.21 19.65 4.90
N LYS A 216 -34.63 18.53 4.28
CA LYS A 216 -36.05 18.25 4.07
C LYS A 216 -36.81 18.09 5.38
N LYS A 217 -36.25 17.37 6.35
CA LYS A 217 -36.83 17.20 7.68
C LYS A 217 -36.98 18.53 8.41
N HIS A 218 -35.94 19.35 8.39
CA HIS A 218 -36.00 20.68 8.98
C HIS A 218 -37.09 21.56 8.34
N LEU A 219 -37.21 21.50 7.01
CA LEU A 219 -38.28 22.21 6.29
C LEU A 219 -39.69 21.61 6.54
N THR A 220 -39.83 20.33 6.90
CA THR A 220 -41.12 19.76 7.28
C THR A 220 -41.47 20.12 8.71
N GLU A 221 -40.51 20.07 9.64
CA GLU A 221 -40.69 20.45 11.04
C GLU A 221 -41.14 21.91 11.17
N LEU A 222 -40.53 22.84 10.43
CA LEU A 222 -40.95 24.25 10.43
C LEU A 222 -42.37 24.46 9.87
N ARG A 223 -42.78 23.65 8.89
CA ARG A 223 -44.15 23.70 8.35
C ARG A 223 -45.15 23.13 9.35
N GLU A 224 -44.80 22.06 10.05
CA GLU A 224 -45.63 21.45 11.09
C GLU A 224 -45.78 22.37 12.31
N GLN A 225 -44.76 23.17 12.63
CA GLN A 225 -44.82 24.22 13.66
C GLN A 225 -45.68 25.44 13.26
N GLY A 226 -46.14 25.51 12.01
CA GLY A 226 -46.93 26.64 11.49
C GLY A 226 -46.11 27.83 11.01
N GLU A 227 -44.78 27.77 11.06
CA GLU A 227 -43.88 28.83 10.58
C GLU A 227 -43.63 28.70 9.06
N THR A 228 -44.72 28.76 8.27
CA THR A 228 -44.67 28.56 6.82
C THR A 228 -43.81 29.60 6.11
N ASP A 229 -43.80 30.84 6.59
CA ASP A 229 -43.07 31.95 5.97
C ASP A 229 -41.56 31.75 6.10
N LYS A 230 -41.08 31.38 7.30
CA LYS A 230 -39.67 31.06 7.51
C LYS A 230 -39.22 29.85 6.68
N ALA A 231 -40.07 28.83 6.56
CA ALA A 231 -39.77 27.68 5.70
C ALA A 231 -39.67 28.07 4.22
N ALA A 232 -40.50 29.01 3.75
CA ALA A 232 -40.44 29.56 2.41
C ALA A 232 -39.15 30.37 2.20
N GLU A 233 -38.80 31.26 3.13
CA GLU A 233 -37.55 32.02 3.11
C GLU A 233 -36.34 31.09 3.00
N ILE A 234 -36.22 30.10 3.88
CA ILE A 234 -35.11 29.12 3.84
C ILE A 234 -35.05 28.38 2.50
N GLN A 235 -36.20 28.02 1.93
CA GLN A 235 -36.26 27.36 0.63
C GLN A 235 -35.80 28.29 -0.51
N THR A 236 -36.17 29.58 -0.49
CA THR A 236 -35.68 30.57 -1.45
C THR A 236 -34.18 30.76 -1.33
N ASP A 237 -33.68 30.83 -0.10
CA ASP A 237 -32.27 30.94 0.25
C ASP A 237 -31.43 29.77 -0.29
N ILE A 238 -31.93 28.54 -0.12
CA ILE A 238 -31.31 27.33 -0.69
C ILE A 238 -31.32 27.40 -2.22
N ALA A 239 -32.42 27.85 -2.83
CA ALA A 239 -32.52 27.97 -4.28
C ALA A 239 -31.52 29.00 -4.84
N TRP A 240 -31.33 30.14 -4.17
CA TRP A 240 -30.34 31.14 -4.53
C TRP A 240 -28.91 30.61 -4.41
N ARG A 241 -28.57 29.95 -3.29
CA ARG A 241 -27.24 29.31 -3.13
C ARG A 241 -26.96 28.30 -4.25
N ASN A 242 -27.94 27.48 -4.58
CA ASN A 242 -27.86 26.53 -5.69
C ASN A 242 -27.71 27.23 -7.07
N ALA A 243 -28.32 28.40 -7.27
CA ALA A 243 -28.16 29.19 -8.48
C ALA A 243 -26.74 29.77 -8.58
N PHE A 244 -26.21 30.35 -7.50
CA PHE A 244 -24.83 30.85 -7.44
C PHE A 244 -23.81 29.74 -7.68
N ASP A 245 -23.97 28.57 -7.07
CA ASP A 245 -23.09 27.42 -7.32
C ASP A 245 -23.09 27.00 -8.79
N LYS A 246 -24.25 27.03 -9.46
CA LYS A 246 -24.33 26.75 -10.91
C LYS A 246 -23.60 27.79 -11.74
N VAL A 247 -23.69 29.08 -11.38
CA VAL A 247 -22.99 30.18 -12.07
C VAL A 247 -21.47 30.06 -11.89
N GLU A 248 -21.00 29.68 -10.70
CA GLU A 248 -19.58 29.38 -10.44
C GLU A 248 -19.09 28.11 -11.18
N GLY A 249 -20.00 27.35 -11.80
CA GLY A 249 -19.70 26.09 -12.48
C GLY A 249 -19.55 24.90 -11.52
N LYS A 250 -19.89 25.06 -10.25
CA LYS A 250 -20.01 23.95 -9.30
C LYS A 250 -21.25 23.12 -9.66
N LYS A 251 -21.05 21.80 -9.77
CA LYS A 251 -22.15 20.88 -10.07
C LYS A 251 -22.97 20.62 -8.81
N VAL A 252 -24.16 21.20 -8.74
CA VAL A 252 -25.18 20.90 -7.73
C VAL A 252 -25.68 19.46 -7.90
N LYS A 253 -25.71 18.66 -6.84
CA LYS A 253 -25.98 17.21 -6.86
C LYS A 253 -27.19 16.83 -6.00
N ASP A 254 -28.33 17.46 -6.24
CA ASP A 254 -29.50 17.33 -5.35
C ASP A 254 -30.46 16.18 -5.73
N ASP A 255 -30.24 15.57 -6.90
CA ASP A 255 -31.06 14.47 -7.39
C ASP A 255 -30.90 13.19 -6.56
N THR A 256 -31.84 12.94 -5.66
CA THR A 256 -31.88 11.76 -4.79
C THR A 256 -31.74 10.43 -5.55
N LYS A 257 -32.42 10.29 -6.70
CA LYS A 257 -32.36 9.10 -7.57
C LYS A 257 -30.96 8.88 -8.14
N LEU A 258 -30.27 9.95 -8.55
CA LEU A 258 -28.90 9.85 -9.08
C LEU A 258 -27.89 9.54 -7.97
N LEU A 259 -28.07 10.12 -6.78
CA LEU A 259 -27.24 9.81 -5.61
C LEU A 259 -27.35 8.34 -5.21
N GLN A 260 -28.57 7.78 -5.17
CA GLN A 260 -28.79 6.35 -4.92
C GLN A 260 -28.12 5.47 -5.98
N LYS A 261 -28.25 5.83 -7.27
CA LYS A 261 -27.55 5.12 -8.36
C LYS A 261 -26.03 5.18 -8.19
N ALA A 262 -25.47 6.34 -7.79
CA ALA A 262 -24.05 6.50 -7.53
C ALA A 262 -23.58 5.62 -6.36
N ILE A 263 -24.34 5.54 -5.27
CA ILE A 263 -24.06 4.64 -4.14
C ILE A 263 -24.07 3.18 -4.60
N LYS A 264 -25.10 2.76 -5.34
CA LYS A 264 -25.20 1.40 -5.89
C LYS A 264 -24.00 1.07 -6.80
N LYS A 265 -23.62 1.99 -7.69
CA LYS A 265 -22.46 1.83 -8.58
C LYS A 265 -21.16 1.65 -7.77
N ARG A 266 -20.92 2.49 -6.76
CA ARG A 266 -19.73 2.38 -5.89
C ARG A 266 -19.73 1.05 -5.13
N ARG A 267 -20.88 0.58 -4.65
CA ARG A 267 -21.01 -0.74 -3.99
C ARG A 267 -20.65 -1.89 -4.93
N VAL A 268 -21.15 -1.87 -6.17
CA VAL A 268 -20.85 -2.89 -7.18
C VAL A 268 -19.37 -2.89 -7.54
N GLU A 269 -18.77 -1.71 -7.71
CA GLU A 269 -17.35 -1.56 -8.00
C GLU A 269 -16.46 -2.10 -6.86
N LYS A 270 -16.80 -1.77 -5.60
CA LYS A 270 -16.12 -2.36 -4.43
C LYS A 270 -16.23 -3.89 -4.41
N LYS A 271 -17.43 -4.44 -4.67
CA LYS A 271 -17.63 -5.90 -4.75
C LYS A 271 -16.74 -6.53 -5.83
N LYS A 272 -16.70 -5.94 -7.03
CA LYS A 272 -15.82 -6.41 -8.13
C LYS A 272 -14.34 -6.33 -7.78
N SER A 273 -13.93 -5.28 -7.07
CA SER A 273 -12.55 -5.16 -6.59
C SER A 273 -12.21 -6.26 -5.58
N LYS A 274 -13.11 -6.50 -4.61
CA LYS A 274 -12.98 -7.56 -3.61
C LYS A 274 -12.86 -8.95 -4.27
N THR A 275 -13.74 -9.28 -5.22
CA THR A 275 -13.67 -10.58 -5.92
C THR A 275 -12.38 -10.74 -6.72
N LYS A 276 -11.96 -9.71 -7.46
CA LYS A 276 -10.69 -9.73 -8.20
C LYS A 276 -9.49 -9.89 -7.27
N TRP A 277 -9.54 -9.29 -6.08
CA TRP A 277 -8.49 -9.44 -5.07
C TRP A 277 -8.44 -10.86 -4.51
N THR A 278 -9.59 -11.45 -4.17
CA THR A 278 -9.65 -12.84 -3.69
C THR A 278 -9.17 -13.82 -4.75
N GLU A 279 -9.58 -13.65 -6.01
CA GLU A 279 -9.09 -14.46 -7.15
C GLU A 279 -7.56 -14.36 -7.31
N ARG A 280 -7.00 -13.15 -7.15
CA ARG A 280 -5.54 -12.95 -7.19
C ARG A 280 -4.85 -13.68 -6.04
N LYS A 281 -5.38 -13.60 -4.82
CA LYS A 281 -4.83 -14.28 -3.64
C LYS A 281 -4.83 -15.81 -3.84
N GLN A 282 -5.97 -16.36 -4.25
CA GLN A 282 -6.12 -17.79 -4.57
C GLN A 282 -5.15 -18.24 -5.67
N LYS A 283 -5.00 -17.42 -6.73
CA LYS A 283 -4.05 -17.72 -7.81
C LYS A 283 -2.60 -17.77 -7.30
N VAL A 284 -2.21 -16.81 -6.47
CA VAL A 284 -0.87 -16.76 -5.88
C VAL A 284 -0.63 -17.97 -4.98
N GLU A 285 -1.61 -18.35 -4.17
CA GLU A 285 -1.54 -19.53 -3.30
C GLU A 285 -1.44 -20.83 -4.11
N HIS A 286 -2.30 -21.01 -5.11
CA HIS A 286 -2.24 -22.14 -6.03
C HIS A 286 -0.88 -22.24 -6.75
N ASP A 287 -0.31 -21.12 -7.19
CA ASP A 287 1.02 -21.11 -7.84
C ASP A 287 2.14 -21.47 -6.86
N LYS A 288 2.03 -21.06 -5.58
CA LYS A 288 2.96 -21.47 -4.51
C LYS A 288 2.85 -22.98 -4.26
N GLU A 289 1.63 -23.50 -4.08
CA GLU A 289 1.37 -24.92 -3.86
C GLU A 289 1.89 -25.78 -5.02
N LYS A 290 1.59 -25.39 -6.27
CA LYS A 290 2.07 -26.08 -7.47
C LYS A 290 3.59 -26.17 -7.51
N ARG A 291 4.30 -25.13 -7.09
CA ARG A 291 5.77 -25.14 -7.00
C ARG A 291 6.25 -26.07 -5.88
N GLN A 292 5.58 -26.08 -4.73
CA GLN A 292 5.92 -26.97 -3.63
C GLN A 292 5.65 -28.44 -3.96
N LYS A 293 4.52 -28.77 -4.60
CA LYS A 293 4.20 -30.12 -5.10
C LYS A 293 5.28 -30.63 -6.05
N LYS A 294 5.68 -29.83 -7.05
CA LYS A 294 6.80 -30.17 -7.95
C LYS A 294 8.13 -30.38 -7.21
N ARG A 295 8.41 -29.59 -6.17
CA ARG A 295 9.61 -29.77 -5.36
C ARG A 295 9.57 -31.11 -4.62
N GLN A 296 8.43 -31.43 -4.02
CA GLN A 296 8.21 -32.67 -3.28
C GLN A 296 8.34 -33.89 -4.21
N GLU A 297 7.67 -33.89 -5.36
CA GLU A 297 7.78 -34.95 -6.38
C GLU A 297 9.23 -35.16 -6.83
N ASN A 298 9.99 -34.06 -7.05
CA ASN A 298 11.40 -34.14 -7.42
C ASN A 298 12.28 -34.72 -6.31
N LEU A 299 12.00 -34.38 -5.04
CA LEU A 299 12.71 -34.94 -3.89
C LEU A 299 12.41 -36.43 -3.71
N GLU A 300 11.15 -36.82 -3.87
CA GLU A 300 10.71 -38.22 -3.83
C GLU A 300 11.35 -39.04 -4.95
N LYS A 301 11.38 -38.50 -6.18
CA LYS A 301 12.07 -39.13 -7.31
C LYS A 301 13.54 -39.34 -7.01
N ARG A 302 14.25 -38.31 -6.50
CA ARG A 302 15.66 -38.44 -6.10
C ARG A 302 15.87 -39.46 -4.99
N SER A 303 14.94 -39.54 -4.03
CA SER A 303 14.99 -40.54 -2.96
C SER A 303 14.83 -41.96 -3.50
N LYS A 304 13.83 -42.18 -4.38
CA LYS A 304 13.60 -43.45 -5.07
C LYS A 304 14.80 -43.84 -5.94
N ASP A 305 15.35 -42.91 -6.71
CA ASP A 305 16.54 -43.14 -7.55
C ASP A 305 17.77 -43.49 -6.71
N LYS A 306 17.97 -42.84 -5.55
CA LYS A 306 19.05 -43.18 -4.62
C LYS A 306 18.89 -44.59 -4.05
N LYS A 307 17.67 -45.00 -3.68
CA LYS A 307 17.36 -46.37 -3.22
C LYS A 307 17.61 -47.38 -4.33
N ASN A 308 17.09 -47.13 -5.53
CA ASN A 308 17.27 -48.00 -6.70
C ASN A 308 18.75 -48.14 -7.09
N ARG A 309 19.53 -47.05 -7.02
CA ARG A 309 20.98 -47.09 -7.24
C ARG A 309 21.67 -47.97 -6.21
N LYS A 310 21.33 -47.83 -4.93
CA LYS A 310 21.88 -48.68 -3.86
C LYS A 310 21.56 -50.16 -4.09
N LEU A 311 20.32 -50.49 -4.45
CA LEU A 311 19.91 -51.85 -4.78
C LEU A 311 20.71 -52.40 -5.97
N LYS A 312 20.82 -51.65 -7.07
CA LYS A 312 21.63 -52.04 -8.23
C LYS A 312 23.12 -52.23 -7.91
N THR A 313 23.68 -51.43 -7.02
CA THR A 313 25.06 -51.59 -6.58
C THR A 313 25.24 -52.81 -5.65
N ALA A 314 24.24 -53.13 -4.83
CA ALA A 314 24.26 -54.31 -3.98
C ALA A 314 24.17 -55.61 -4.81
N SER A 315 23.25 -55.67 -5.78
CA SER A 315 23.13 -56.82 -6.68
C SER A 315 24.39 -57.06 -7.51
N LYS A 316 24.99 -55.99 -8.06
CA LYS A 316 26.27 -56.07 -8.79
C LYS A 316 27.43 -56.61 -7.95
N ARG A 317 27.38 -56.46 -6.62
CA ARG A 317 28.39 -56.99 -5.70
C ARG A 317 28.05 -58.38 -5.18
N GLY A 318 27.04 -59.05 -5.74
CA GLY A 318 26.61 -60.37 -5.31
C GLY A 318 25.94 -60.41 -3.93
N ARG A 319 25.53 -59.27 -3.36
CA ARG A 319 24.76 -59.26 -2.12
C ARG A 319 23.31 -59.62 -2.41
N ILE A 320 22.80 -60.66 -1.75
CA ILE A 320 21.38 -61.03 -1.74
C ILE A 320 20.59 -59.82 -1.23
N ILE A 321 19.56 -59.42 -1.97
CA ILE A 321 18.65 -58.33 -1.60
C ILE A 321 17.42 -58.99 -0.97
N PRO A 322 17.22 -58.95 0.36
CA PRO A 322 16.04 -59.55 0.96
C PRO A 322 14.77 -58.79 0.52
N GLY A 323 13.81 -59.51 -0.07
CA GLY A 323 12.51 -58.97 -0.49
C GLY A 323 12.38 -58.60 -1.98
N TYR A 324 13.35 -58.97 -2.81
CA TYR A 324 13.19 -59.19 -4.25
C TYR A 324 13.61 -60.62 -4.56
#